data_AF-A0A0U3EBC3-F1
#
_entry.id   AF-A0A0U3EBC3-F1
#
_cell.length_a   1.000
_cell.length_b   1.000
_cell.length_c   1.000
_cell.angle_alpha   90.00
_cell.angle_beta   90.00
_cell.angle_gamma   90.00
#
_symmetry.space_group_name_H-M   'P 1'
#
loop_
_entity.id
_entity.type
_entity.pdbx_description
1 polymer ?
#
loop_
_entity_poly.entity_id
_entity_poly.type
_entity_poly.pdbx_seq_one_letter_code
_entity_poly.pdbx_strand_id
1 'polypeptide(L)'
;MTNSVMGSIGRGIAAQLQDRLKEIVNEDLERLASNKVKCGEKVNAKLDDLVEVVREHPEIMSAELNSLIKFMRSIYINNGKEPVLDEVSLICSETPTGAASCYVLREVLERGIDVDGYYLKPKVSTYVVKALGNLGSSFSPASFYVGLLNLVCCALRLCERGWRVLANLTGGFKPEVAYTTAILMALSNIESIYYVHEGLKDVVLLPLLNLVVSSVNFKERLSKEPYKSYYQRALGELYEVFVNEIENCILGRTYLMPCESLEEYLKRCKLIT
;
A
#
# COMPACT_ATOMS: atom_id res chain seq x y z
N MET A 1 13.43 -12.91 -16.32
CA MET A 1 13.36 -12.59 -14.87
C MET A 1 12.48 -11.37 -14.75
N THR A 2 11.41 -11.43 -13.94
CA THR A 2 10.37 -10.39 -13.86
C THR A 2 10.52 -9.52 -12.61
N ASN A 3 10.39 -8.20 -12.75
CA ASN A 3 10.46 -7.18 -11.70
C ASN A 3 9.06 -6.64 -11.37
N SER A 4 8.71 -6.53 -10.09
CA SER A 4 7.48 -5.87 -9.64
C SER A 4 7.75 -4.73 -8.67
N VAL A 5 7.02 -3.61 -8.81
CA VAL A 5 6.99 -2.52 -7.83
C VAL A 5 5.72 -2.59 -7.00
N MET A 6 5.85 -2.52 -5.69
CA MET A 6 4.74 -2.41 -4.74
C MET A 6 4.80 -1.05 -4.04
N GLY A 7 3.70 -0.29 -4.03
CA GLY A 7 3.63 1.01 -3.35
C GLY A 7 2.41 1.12 -2.43
N SER A 8 2.59 1.74 -1.26
CA SER A 8 1.47 2.18 -0.41
C SER A 8 0.98 3.55 -0.86
N ILE A 9 -0.27 3.64 -1.29
CA ILE A 9 -0.91 4.89 -1.69
C ILE A 9 -1.55 5.51 -0.44
N GLY A 10 -0.88 6.51 0.11
CA GLY A 10 -1.47 7.44 1.06
C GLY A 10 -1.10 8.85 0.69
N ARG A 11 -2.09 9.65 0.25
CA ARG A 11 -1.96 11.07 -0.09
C ARG A 11 -0.88 11.42 -1.14
N GLY A 12 -0.41 10.49 -1.98
CA GLY A 12 0.68 10.79 -2.91
C GLY A 12 0.27 11.57 -4.17
N ILE A 13 -1.00 11.92 -4.33
CA ILE A 13 -1.43 12.89 -5.33
C ILE A 13 -1.19 14.32 -4.81
N ALA A 14 -0.68 15.23 -5.66
CA ALA A 14 -0.35 16.61 -5.28
C ALA A 14 -1.53 17.32 -4.57
N ALA A 15 -1.25 18.25 -3.65
CA ALA A 15 -2.28 18.92 -2.84
C ALA A 15 -3.41 19.54 -3.67
N GLN A 16 -3.08 20.18 -4.79
CA GLN A 16 -4.05 20.74 -5.73
C GLN A 16 -5.00 19.69 -6.33
N LEU A 17 -4.49 18.49 -6.59
CA LEU A 17 -5.28 17.37 -7.10
C LEU A 17 -6.04 16.66 -5.98
N GLN A 18 -5.54 16.67 -4.74
CA GLN A 18 -6.31 16.20 -3.59
C GLN A 18 -7.56 17.05 -3.39
N ASP A 19 -7.50 18.36 -3.62
CA ASP A 19 -8.66 19.22 -3.50
C ASP A 19 -9.66 18.99 -4.65
N ARG A 20 -9.17 18.85 -5.90
CA ARG A 20 -10.01 18.41 -7.04
C ARG A 20 -10.63 17.02 -6.80
N LEU A 21 -9.86 16.09 -6.22
CA LEU A 21 -10.35 14.78 -5.83
C LEU A 21 -11.43 14.91 -4.76
N LYS A 22 -11.23 15.68 -3.69
CA LYS A 22 -12.27 15.92 -2.66
C LYS A 22 -13.54 16.51 -3.26
N GLU A 23 -13.43 17.41 -4.23
CA GLU A 23 -14.58 17.98 -4.95
C GLU A 23 -15.34 16.92 -5.76
N ILE A 24 -14.63 16.08 -6.50
CA ILE A 24 -15.22 14.94 -7.25
C ILE A 24 -15.87 13.94 -6.29
N VAL A 25 -15.17 13.68 -5.18
CA VAL A 25 -15.50 12.66 -4.18
C VAL A 25 -16.73 13.08 -3.38
N ASN A 26 -16.89 14.35 -2.99
CA ASN A 26 -18.05 14.84 -2.22
C ASN A 26 -19.42 14.70 -2.93
N GLU A 27 -19.46 14.48 -4.24
CA GLU A 27 -20.72 14.37 -4.99
C GLU A 27 -21.32 12.94 -5.05
N ASP A 28 -20.57 11.86 -4.78
CA ASP A 28 -21.05 10.48 -5.10
C ASP A 28 -20.52 9.32 -4.20
N LEU A 29 -20.16 9.62 -2.93
CA LEU A 29 -19.43 8.70 -2.03
C LEU A 29 -20.04 7.33 -1.75
N GLU A 30 -21.37 7.23 -1.60
CA GLU A 30 -22.00 5.97 -1.18
C GLU A 30 -22.01 4.90 -2.30
N ARG A 31 -21.78 5.30 -3.56
CA ARG A 31 -21.89 4.42 -4.73
C ARG A 31 -20.58 3.78 -5.16
N LEU A 32 -19.44 4.44 -4.94
CA LEU A 32 -18.11 3.98 -5.35
C LEU A 32 -17.57 2.83 -4.49
N ALA A 33 -17.88 2.81 -3.19
CA ALA A 33 -17.35 1.84 -2.24
C ALA A 33 -17.94 0.42 -2.35
N SER A 34 -19.03 0.23 -3.12
CA SER A 34 -19.80 -1.03 -3.13
C SER A 34 -19.49 -1.98 -4.29
N ASN A 35 -18.45 -1.73 -5.10
CA ASN A 35 -18.02 -2.60 -6.22
C ASN A 35 -19.15 -2.98 -7.23
N LYS A 36 -20.28 -2.26 -7.23
CA LYS A 36 -21.48 -2.61 -8.02
C LYS A 36 -22.18 -1.47 -8.74
N VAL A 37 -21.60 -0.28 -8.82
CA VAL A 37 -22.24 0.85 -9.51
C VAL A 37 -21.34 1.36 -10.61
N LYS A 38 -21.83 1.30 -11.87
CA LYS A 38 -21.34 2.16 -12.95
C LYS A 38 -21.35 3.59 -12.41
N CYS A 39 -20.18 4.18 -12.17
CA CYS A 39 -20.10 5.59 -11.81
C CYS A 39 -20.94 6.40 -12.80
N GLY A 40 -21.68 7.39 -12.31
CA GLY A 40 -22.42 8.29 -13.21
C GLY A 40 -21.46 8.86 -14.24
N GLU A 41 -21.91 9.01 -15.49
CA GLU A 41 -21.06 9.45 -16.62
C GLU A 41 -20.24 10.71 -16.30
N LYS A 42 -20.77 11.60 -15.46
CA LYS A 42 -20.08 12.82 -14.99
C LYS A 42 -18.88 12.55 -14.08
N VAL A 43 -18.96 11.59 -13.16
CA VAL A 43 -17.84 11.24 -12.27
C VAL A 43 -16.74 10.55 -13.05
N ASN A 44 -17.10 9.66 -13.98
CA ASN A 44 -16.13 9.05 -14.89
C ASN A 44 -15.42 10.10 -15.74
N ALA A 45 -16.18 11.04 -16.34
CA ALA A 45 -15.58 12.14 -17.11
C ALA A 45 -14.58 12.97 -16.28
N LYS A 46 -14.93 13.34 -15.04
CA LYS A 46 -14.01 14.09 -14.15
C LYS A 46 -12.76 13.27 -13.78
N LEU A 47 -12.89 11.95 -13.59
CA LEU A 47 -11.74 11.07 -13.32
C LEU A 47 -10.87 10.87 -14.58
N ASP A 48 -11.48 10.78 -15.75
CA ASP A 48 -10.75 10.66 -17.02
C ASP A 48 -9.97 11.94 -17.34
N ASP A 49 -10.56 13.12 -17.10
CA ASP A 49 -9.85 14.40 -17.17
C ASP A 49 -8.64 14.42 -16.22
N LEU A 50 -8.81 13.87 -15.01
CA LEU A 50 -7.74 13.77 -14.02
C LEU A 50 -6.62 12.83 -14.47
N VAL A 51 -6.97 11.71 -15.11
CA VAL A 51 -6.01 10.78 -15.71
C VAL A 51 -5.17 11.50 -16.76
N GLU A 52 -5.79 12.24 -17.68
CA GLU A 52 -5.04 12.92 -18.74
C GLU A 52 -4.10 13.99 -18.18
N VAL A 53 -4.56 14.79 -17.20
CA VAL A 53 -3.69 15.78 -16.53
C VAL A 53 -2.51 15.12 -15.82
N VAL A 54 -2.71 13.97 -15.16
CA VAL A 54 -1.61 13.23 -14.51
C VAL A 54 -0.66 12.63 -15.55
N ARG A 55 -1.16 12.18 -16.71
CA ARG A 55 -0.32 11.66 -17.81
C ARG A 55 0.53 12.72 -18.46
N GLU A 56 0.04 13.95 -18.59
CA GLU A 56 0.81 15.07 -19.14
C GLU A 56 1.97 15.46 -18.22
N HIS A 57 1.78 15.37 -16.90
CA HIS A 57 2.75 15.84 -15.90
C HIS A 57 2.96 14.86 -14.72
N PRO A 58 3.38 13.61 -14.97
CA PRO A 58 3.34 12.54 -13.96
C PRO A 58 4.24 12.81 -12.75
N GLU A 59 5.46 13.34 -12.96
CA GLU A 59 6.41 13.63 -11.88
C GLU A 59 5.96 14.77 -10.94
N ILE A 60 5.11 15.68 -11.44
CA ILE A 60 4.60 16.84 -10.67
C ILE A 60 3.29 16.47 -9.98
N MET A 61 2.47 15.66 -10.63
CA MET A 61 1.10 15.39 -10.23
C MET A 61 0.96 14.22 -9.25
N SER A 62 1.91 13.28 -9.25
CA SER A 62 1.92 12.15 -8.31
C SER A 62 3.32 11.89 -7.75
N ALA A 63 3.43 11.82 -6.43
CA ALA A 63 4.61 11.38 -5.72
C ALA A 63 4.95 9.92 -6.03
N GLU A 64 3.95 9.05 -6.22
CA GLU A 64 4.15 7.65 -6.63
C GLU A 64 4.76 7.54 -8.03
N LEU A 65 4.24 8.31 -9.01
CA LEU A 65 4.80 8.31 -10.36
C LEU A 65 6.17 8.99 -10.41
N ASN A 66 6.33 10.13 -9.74
CA ASN A 66 7.62 10.81 -9.60
C ASN A 66 8.71 9.88 -9.08
N SER A 67 8.42 9.17 -7.99
CA SER A 67 9.37 8.23 -7.39
C SER A 67 9.65 7.02 -8.28
N LEU A 68 8.65 6.48 -8.97
CA LEU A 68 8.84 5.40 -9.94
C LEU A 68 9.73 5.84 -11.11
N ILE A 69 9.42 6.99 -11.73
CA ILE A 69 10.16 7.54 -12.87
C ILE A 69 11.61 7.81 -12.46
N LYS A 70 11.83 8.47 -11.33
CA LYS A 70 13.19 8.72 -10.82
C LYS A 70 13.94 7.45 -10.49
N PHE A 71 13.27 6.43 -9.95
CA PHE A 71 13.91 5.15 -9.68
C PHE A 71 14.39 4.50 -10.98
N MET A 72 13.53 4.47 -12.01
CA MET A 72 13.89 3.91 -13.32
C MET A 72 15.05 4.68 -13.95
N ARG A 73 15.00 6.02 -13.91
CA ARG A 73 16.06 6.90 -14.39
C ARG A 73 17.39 6.65 -13.67
N SER A 74 17.40 6.71 -12.34
CA SER A 74 18.62 6.65 -11.54
C SER A 74 19.25 5.25 -11.48
N ILE A 75 18.45 4.18 -11.47
CA ILE A 75 18.95 2.82 -11.29
C ILE A 75 19.21 2.11 -12.62
N TYR A 76 18.39 2.35 -13.65
CA TYR A 76 18.56 1.70 -14.96
C TYR A 76 19.25 2.62 -15.96
N ILE A 77 18.59 3.73 -16.32
CA ILE A 77 18.99 4.55 -17.47
C ILE A 77 20.37 5.20 -17.26
N ASN A 78 20.59 5.82 -16.10
CA ASN A 78 21.87 6.45 -15.77
C ASN A 78 23.04 5.44 -15.71
N ASN A 79 22.73 4.15 -15.56
CA ASN A 79 23.71 3.06 -15.58
C ASN A 79 23.79 2.36 -16.96
N GLY A 80 23.24 2.96 -18.01
CA GLY A 80 23.26 2.44 -19.37
C GLY A 80 22.42 1.18 -19.57
N LYS A 81 21.40 0.95 -18.72
CA LYS A 81 20.51 -0.21 -18.79
C LYS A 81 19.12 0.20 -19.24
N GLU A 82 18.49 -0.64 -20.04
CA GLU A 82 17.08 -0.52 -20.36
C GLU A 82 16.24 -0.77 -19.09
N PRO A 83 15.28 0.11 -18.75
CA PRO A 83 14.42 -0.08 -17.60
C PRO A 83 13.45 -1.24 -17.83
N VAL A 84 13.33 -2.14 -16.84
CA VAL A 84 12.43 -3.29 -16.89
C VAL A 84 11.45 -3.24 -15.72
N LEU A 85 10.16 -3.20 -16.03
CA LEU A 85 9.05 -3.18 -15.07
C LEU A 85 7.89 -4.03 -15.60
N ASP A 86 7.68 -5.21 -15.04
CA ASP A 86 6.67 -6.16 -15.51
C ASP A 86 5.30 -5.93 -14.85
N GLU A 87 5.27 -5.69 -13.54
CA GLU A 87 4.03 -5.46 -12.79
C GLU A 87 4.17 -4.32 -11.78
N VAL A 88 3.11 -3.53 -11.63
CA VAL A 88 2.93 -2.59 -10.53
C VAL A 88 1.74 -3.03 -9.68
N SER A 89 1.99 -3.27 -8.39
CA SER A 89 0.94 -3.55 -7.41
C SER A 89 0.67 -2.29 -6.57
N LEU A 90 -0.49 -1.69 -6.79
CA LEU A 90 -0.97 -0.52 -6.08
C LEU A 90 -1.78 -0.95 -4.85
N ILE A 91 -1.38 -0.50 -3.66
CA ILE A 91 -2.13 -0.76 -2.43
C ILE A 91 -2.75 0.55 -1.96
N CYS A 92 -4.07 0.59 -1.86
CA CYS A 92 -4.80 1.77 -1.43
C CYS A 92 -5.70 1.47 -0.23
N SER A 93 -6.01 2.49 0.56
CA SER A 93 -7.05 2.38 1.58
C SER A 93 -8.44 2.31 0.95
N GLU A 94 -9.40 1.78 1.70
CA GLU A 94 -10.82 1.79 1.31
C GLU A 94 -11.48 3.18 1.33
N THR A 95 -10.70 4.25 1.55
CA THR A 95 -11.27 5.60 1.52
C THR A 95 -11.61 5.99 0.10
N PRO A 96 -12.63 6.83 -0.10
CA PRO A 96 -12.97 7.32 -1.42
C PRO A 96 -11.83 8.03 -2.14
N THR A 97 -11.05 8.82 -1.41
CA THR A 97 -9.85 9.48 -1.95
C THR A 97 -8.74 8.47 -2.28
N GLY A 98 -8.57 7.42 -1.47
CA GLY A 98 -7.65 6.32 -1.73
C GLY A 98 -8.04 5.52 -2.98
N ALA A 99 -9.31 5.18 -3.11
CA ALA A 99 -9.87 4.47 -4.27
C ALA A 99 -9.74 5.29 -5.55
N ALA A 100 -10.12 6.57 -5.53
CA ALA A 100 -10.01 7.46 -6.69
C ALA A 100 -8.54 7.67 -7.10
N SER A 101 -7.63 7.86 -6.14
CA SER A 101 -6.19 7.99 -6.43
C SER A 101 -5.64 6.72 -7.08
N CYS A 102 -6.02 5.55 -6.55
CA CYS A 102 -5.61 4.25 -7.08
C CYS A 102 -6.13 4.00 -8.49
N TYR A 103 -7.40 4.39 -8.76
CA TYR A 103 -7.96 4.35 -10.11
C TYR A 103 -7.12 5.18 -11.08
N VAL A 104 -6.88 6.45 -10.75
CA VAL A 104 -6.11 7.36 -11.62
C VAL A 104 -4.72 6.81 -11.91
N LEU A 105 -4.00 6.36 -10.88
CA LEU A 105 -2.67 5.76 -11.03
C LEU A 105 -2.69 4.50 -11.89
N ARG A 106 -3.69 3.64 -11.71
CA ARG A 106 -3.87 2.45 -12.53
C ARG A 106 -4.03 2.82 -13.99
N GLU A 107 -4.96 3.72 -14.31
CA GLU A 107 -5.24 4.13 -15.69
C GLU A 107 -4.01 4.78 -16.35
N VAL A 108 -3.26 5.61 -15.62
CA VAL A 108 -2.01 6.21 -16.11
C VAL A 108 -0.98 5.13 -16.47
N LEU A 109 -0.75 4.18 -15.57
CA LEU A 109 0.24 3.12 -15.75
C LEU A 109 -0.15 2.10 -16.83
N GLU A 110 -1.44 1.72 -16.91
CA GLU A 110 -1.96 0.81 -17.93
C GLU A 110 -1.90 1.43 -19.33
N ARG A 111 -2.07 2.76 -19.42
CA ARG A 111 -1.86 3.48 -20.69
C ARG A 111 -0.39 3.56 -21.05
N GLY A 112 0.51 3.55 -20.07
CA GLY A 112 1.96 3.57 -20.24
C GLY A 112 2.56 4.94 -19.93
N ILE A 113 3.79 4.93 -19.42
CA ILE A 113 4.55 6.12 -19.01
C ILE A 113 5.86 6.19 -19.80
N ASP A 114 6.22 7.40 -20.25
CA ASP A 114 7.52 7.64 -20.87
C ASP A 114 8.56 8.00 -19.81
N VAL A 115 9.69 7.31 -19.84
CA VAL A 115 10.85 7.56 -18.99
C VAL A 115 12.06 7.77 -19.88
N ASP A 116 12.33 9.03 -20.21
CA ASP A 116 13.46 9.47 -21.04
C ASP A 116 13.58 8.70 -22.38
N GLY A 117 12.44 8.46 -23.06
CA GLY A 117 12.36 7.75 -24.33
C GLY A 117 12.06 6.26 -24.21
N TYR A 118 12.02 5.71 -22.98
CA TYR A 118 11.59 4.33 -22.72
C TYR A 118 10.12 4.30 -22.30
N TYR A 119 9.29 3.67 -23.12
CA TYR A 119 7.87 3.55 -22.86
C TYR A 119 7.55 2.33 -22.00
N LEU A 120 7.32 2.56 -20.70
CA LEU A 120 6.99 1.52 -19.73
C LEU A 120 5.48 1.29 -19.67
N LYS A 121 5.04 0.06 -19.93
CA LYS A 121 3.64 -0.33 -19.86
C LYS A 121 3.48 -1.61 -19.03
N PRO A 122 3.61 -1.51 -17.69
CA PRO A 122 3.53 -2.67 -16.82
C PRO A 122 2.10 -3.20 -16.75
N LYS A 123 1.96 -4.47 -16.37
CA LYS A 123 0.69 -4.96 -15.84
C LYS A 123 0.40 -4.24 -14.52
N VAL A 124 -0.86 -3.88 -14.27
CA VAL A 124 -1.23 -3.21 -13.02
C VAL A 124 -2.21 -4.06 -12.22
N SER A 125 -1.91 -4.23 -10.94
CA SER A 125 -2.77 -4.90 -9.97
C SER A 125 -3.13 -3.91 -8.87
N THR A 126 -4.39 -3.89 -8.42
CA THR A 126 -4.82 -3.01 -7.33
C THR A 126 -5.33 -3.83 -6.14
N TYR A 127 -5.01 -3.37 -4.93
CA TYR A 127 -5.41 -4.01 -3.67
C TYR A 127 -5.97 -2.95 -2.72
N VAL A 128 -7.21 -3.15 -2.29
CA VAL A 128 -7.84 -2.27 -1.31
C VAL A 128 -7.64 -2.86 0.09
N VAL A 129 -7.05 -2.07 0.97
CA VAL A 129 -6.84 -2.39 2.38
C VAL A 129 -7.91 -1.72 3.21
N LYS A 130 -8.71 -2.55 3.88
CA LYS A 130 -9.75 -2.10 4.80
C LYS A 130 -9.15 -1.61 6.13
N ALA A 131 -9.88 -0.76 6.83
CA ALA A 131 -9.60 -0.21 8.15
C ALA A 131 -8.40 0.77 8.28
N LEU A 132 -7.62 1.02 7.21
CA LEU A 132 -6.53 2.02 7.25
C LEU A 132 -7.03 3.48 7.31
N GLY A 133 -8.20 3.77 6.74
CA GLY A 133 -8.65 5.15 6.54
C GLY A 133 -10.07 5.45 7.01
N ASN A 134 -10.60 4.66 7.96
CA ASN A 134 -11.99 4.79 8.39
C ASN A 134 -12.31 6.22 8.87
N LEU A 135 -13.04 6.98 8.05
CA LEU A 135 -13.49 8.34 8.30
C LEU A 135 -14.86 8.27 8.99
N GLY A 136 -14.85 8.17 10.31
CA GLY A 136 -16.08 8.19 11.12
C GLY A 136 -15.82 8.11 12.62
N SER A 137 -16.89 8.17 13.41
CA SER A 137 -16.90 8.07 14.88
C SER A 137 -16.37 6.74 15.46
N SER A 138 -15.88 5.83 14.60
CA SER A 138 -15.37 4.50 14.92
C SER A 138 -13.88 4.33 14.62
N PHE A 139 -13.14 5.40 14.30
CA PHE A 139 -11.68 5.32 14.23
C PHE A 139 -11.13 5.10 15.65
N SER A 140 -10.65 3.89 15.89
CA SER A 140 -10.11 3.45 17.17
C SER A 140 -8.68 2.96 16.97
N PRO A 141 -7.86 2.91 18.02
CA PRO A 141 -6.58 2.23 17.94
C PRO A 141 -6.73 0.83 17.33
N ALA A 142 -7.74 0.06 17.75
CA ALA A 142 -8.01 -1.28 17.25
C ALA A 142 -8.21 -1.35 15.72
N SER A 143 -9.01 -0.45 15.13
CA SER A 143 -9.20 -0.43 13.69
C SER A 143 -7.93 -0.06 12.92
N PHE A 144 -7.11 0.84 13.46
CA PHE A 144 -5.80 1.15 12.89
C PHE A 144 -4.85 -0.06 12.91
N TYR A 145 -4.79 -0.83 14.00
CA TYR A 145 -3.98 -2.06 14.05
C TYR A 145 -4.43 -3.11 13.03
N VAL A 146 -5.75 -3.30 12.89
CA VAL A 146 -6.31 -4.19 11.87
C VAL A 146 -5.95 -3.71 10.46
N GLY A 147 -6.03 -2.41 10.20
CA GLY A 147 -5.58 -1.83 8.93
C GLY A 147 -4.10 -2.08 8.66
N LEU A 148 -3.23 -1.89 9.65
CA LEU A 148 -1.80 -2.18 9.53
C LEU A 148 -1.52 -3.67 9.27
N LEU A 149 -2.22 -4.58 9.95
CA LEU A 149 -2.09 -6.02 9.69
C LEU A 149 -2.51 -6.36 8.26
N ASN A 150 -3.64 -5.84 7.80
CA ASN A 150 -4.13 -6.08 6.44
C ASN A 150 -3.15 -5.56 5.39
N LEU A 151 -2.56 -4.38 5.62
CA LEU A 151 -1.53 -3.80 4.75
C LEU A 151 -0.32 -4.72 4.63
N VAL A 152 0.22 -5.16 5.77
CA VAL A 152 1.41 -6.00 5.82
C VAL A 152 1.15 -7.37 5.21
N CYS A 153 -0.01 -7.98 5.47
CA CYS A 153 -0.36 -9.26 4.87
C CYS A 153 -0.49 -9.16 3.35
N CYS A 154 -1.06 -8.06 2.85
CA CYS A 154 -1.09 -7.78 1.43
C CYS A 154 0.33 -7.66 0.86
N ALA A 155 1.22 -6.95 1.57
CA ALA A 155 2.61 -6.75 1.20
C ALA A 155 3.41 -8.06 1.07
N LEU A 156 3.31 -8.93 2.08
CA LEU A 156 4.03 -10.20 2.13
C LEU A 156 3.60 -11.13 0.99
N ARG A 157 2.29 -11.23 0.72
CA ARG A 157 1.75 -12.04 -0.39
C ARG A 157 2.29 -11.60 -1.76
N LEU A 158 2.52 -10.30 -1.94
CA LEU A 158 3.10 -9.79 -3.19
C LEU A 158 4.57 -10.20 -3.34
N CYS A 159 5.30 -10.32 -2.23
CA CYS A 159 6.70 -10.73 -2.23
C CYS A 159 6.91 -12.23 -2.51
N GLU A 160 5.89 -13.07 -2.31
CA GLU A 160 5.99 -14.53 -2.42
C GLU A 160 5.86 -15.09 -3.83
N ARG A 161 5.61 -14.24 -4.81
CA ARG A 161 5.36 -14.68 -6.19
C ARG A 161 6.60 -15.19 -6.91
N GLY A 162 7.77 -15.20 -6.25
CA GLY A 162 9.07 -15.55 -6.86
C GLY A 162 9.64 -14.44 -7.73
N TRP A 163 9.22 -13.20 -7.49
CA TRP A 163 9.59 -12.02 -8.28
C TRP A 163 10.65 -11.22 -7.55
N ARG A 164 11.38 -10.41 -8.33
CA ARG A 164 12.22 -9.33 -7.79
C ARG A 164 11.32 -8.18 -7.38
N VAL A 165 11.09 -8.02 -6.08
CA VAL A 165 10.13 -7.03 -5.55
C VAL A 165 10.85 -5.79 -5.05
N LEU A 166 10.37 -4.65 -5.54
CA LEU A 166 10.82 -3.31 -5.17
C LEU A 166 9.70 -2.61 -4.41
N ALA A 167 9.95 -2.09 -3.21
CA ALA A 167 8.95 -1.36 -2.44
C ALA A 167 9.17 0.15 -2.57
N ASN A 168 8.14 0.86 -3.04
CA ASN A 168 8.09 2.32 -3.07
C ASN A 168 7.40 2.85 -1.82
N LEU A 169 8.16 3.61 -1.02
CA LEU A 169 7.73 4.14 0.27
C LEU A 169 7.59 5.67 0.27
N THR A 170 7.52 6.28 -0.92
CA THR A 170 7.36 7.73 -1.05
C THR A 170 5.96 8.18 -0.64
N GLY A 171 4.94 7.40 -1.00
CA GLY A 171 3.56 7.61 -0.56
C GLY A 171 3.22 6.81 0.69
N GLY A 172 2.16 7.20 1.40
CA GLY A 172 1.70 6.50 2.60
C GLY A 172 1.81 7.32 3.89
N PHE A 173 1.09 6.91 4.93
CA PHE A 173 1.25 7.52 6.24
C PHE A 173 2.52 6.98 6.93
N LYS A 174 3.31 7.85 7.59
CA LYS A 174 4.63 7.48 8.14
C LYS A 174 4.62 6.19 9.00
N PRO A 175 3.65 5.97 9.91
CA PRO A 175 3.52 4.71 10.63
C PRO A 175 3.29 3.47 9.74
N GLU A 176 2.45 3.58 8.70
CA GLU A 176 2.18 2.49 7.75
C GLU A 176 3.45 2.12 6.99
N VAL A 177 4.17 3.13 6.51
CA VAL A 177 5.43 2.98 5.78
C VAL A 177 6.50 2.35 6.68
N ALA A 178 6.70 2.87 7.89
CA ALA A 178 7.69 2.36 8.83
C ALA A 178 7.39 0.90 9.21
N TYR A 179 6.13 0.57 9.51
CA TYR A 179 5.73 -0.77 9.89
C TYR A 179 5.88 -1.76 8.72
N THR A 180 5.43 -1.38 7.51
CA THR A 180 5.58 -2.19 6.30
C THR A 180 7.05 -2.44 5.97
N THR A 181 7.90 -1.41 6.09
CA THR A 181 9.37 -1.55 5.90
C THR A 181 9.95 -2.60 6.82
N ALA A 182 9.68 -2.49 8.12
CA ALA A 182 10.24 -3.38 9.12
C ALA A 182 9.82 -4.84 8.86
N ILE A 183 8.55 -5.06 8.49
CA ILE A 183 8.07 -6.42 8.21
C ILE A 183 8.61 -6.95 6.88
N LEU A 184 8.65 -6.16 5.81
CA LEU A 184 9.23 -6.59 4.54
C LEU A 184 10.71 -6.98 4.71
N MET A 185 11.49 -6.18 5.43
CA MET A 185 12.89 -6.52 5.73
C MET A 185 13.04 -7.79 6.59
N ALA A 186 12.04 -8.12 7.41
CA ALA A 186 12.12 -9.22 8.35
C ALA A 186 11.55 -10.55 7.84
N LEU A 187 10.54 -10.49 6.96
CA LEU A 187 9.70 -11.64 6.61
C LEU A 187 9.56 -11.83 5.10
N SER A 188 10.23 -11.05 4.25
CA SER A 188 10.14 -11.22 2.79
C SER A 188 11.50 -11.18 2.10
N ASN A 189 11.51 -11.64 0.84
CA ASN A 189 12.67 -11.55 -0.05
C ASN A 189 12.65 -10.24 -0.85
N ILE A 190 12.33 -9.12 -0.19
CA ILE A 190 12.34 -7.80 -0.84
C ILE A 190 13.76 -7.47 -1.34
N GLU A 191 13.87 -7.02 -2.58
CA GLU A 191 15.18 -6.75 -3.18
C GLU A 191 15.65 -5.33 -2.95
N SER A 192 14.71 -4.39 -2.95
CA SER A 192 15.03 -2.99 -2.69
C SER A 192 13.83 -2.29 -2.12
N ILE A 193 14.11 -1.35 -1.24
CA ILE A 193 13.14 -0.43 -0.70
C ILE A 193 13.64 0.97 -1.04
N TYR A 194 12.80 1.80 -1.63
CA TYR A 194 13.19 3.12 -2.09
C TYR A 194 12.14 4.18 -1.78
N TYR A 195 12.58 5.43 -1.67
CA TYR A 195 11.72 6.60 -1.48
C TYR A 195 12.36 7.84 -2.09
N VAL A 196 11.58 8.87 -2.41
CA VAL A 196 12.11 10.19 -2.76
C VAL A 196 12.36 10.99 -1.48
N HIS A 197 13.62 11.37 -1.25
CA HIS A 197 13.98 12.19 -0.10
C HIS A 197 13.66 13.66 -0.38
N GLU A 198 12.80 14.29 0.43
CA GLU A 198 12.31 15.66 0.21
C GLU A 198 13.43 16.69 0.04
N GLY A 199 14.47 16.64 0.87
CA GLY A 199 15.58 17.60 0.83
C GLY A 199 16.55 17.36 -0.33
N LEU A 200 16.71 16.11 -0.77
CA LEU A 200 17.61 15.76 -1.88
C LEU A 200 16.88 15.86 -3.23
N LYS A 201 15.54 15.81 -3.20
CA LYS A 201 14.66 15.72 -4.37
C LYS A 201 15.02 14.56 -5.30
N ASP A 202 15.63 13.51 -4.76
CA ASP A 202 16.09 12.35 -5.51
C ASP A 202 15.73 11.05 -4.78
N VAL A 203 15.79 9.94 -5.51
CA VAL A 203 15.52 8.60 -5.00
C VAL A 203 16.68 8.13 -4.15
N VAL A 204 16.33 7.62 -2.97
CA VAL A 204 17.25 6.99 -2.03
C VAL A 204 16.83 5.54 -1.85
N LEU A 205 17.80 4.63 -1.96
CA LEU A 205 17.63 3.24 -1.58
C LEU A 205 17.85 3.12 -0.07
N LEU A 206 16.87 2.55 0.63
CA LEU A 206 17.03 2.24 2.04
C LEU A 206 17.93 1.00 2.20
N PRO A 207 18.89 1.02 3.13
CA PRO A 207 19.69 -0.16 3.44
C PRO A 207 18.78 -1.31 3.88
N LEU A 208 18.89 -2.46 3.21
CA LEU A 208 18.20 -3.66 3.63
C LEU A 208 18.93 -4.30 4.82
N LEU A 209 18.28 -4.25 5.97
CA LEU A 209 18.76 -4.93 7.16
C LEU A 209 18.22 -6.37 7.12
N ASN A 210 19.11 -7.36 7.24
CA ASN A 210 18.71 -8.77 7.36
C ASN A 210 18.12 -8.99 8.76
N LEU A 211 16.84 -8.64 8.93
CA LEU A 211 16.13 -8.80 10.18
C LEU A 211 15.63 -10.23 10.27
N VAL A 212 16.03 -10.95 11.32
CA VAL A 212 15.52 -12.30 11.57
C VAL A 212 14.56 -12.23 12.75
N VAL A 213 13.29 -12.56 12.51
CA VAL A 213 12.35 -12.78 13.61
C VAL A 213 12.69 -14.12 14.25
N SER A 214 13.26 -14.10 15.46
CA SER A 214 13.47 -15.31 16.23
C SER A 214 12.12 -15.95 16.56
N SER A 215 11.76 -16.98 15.78
CA SER A 215 10.49 -17.72 15.90
C SER A 215 10.33 -18.42 17.24
N VAL A 216 11.45 -18.72 17.91
CA VAL A 216 11.48 -19.53 19.12
C VAL A 216 10.67 -18.91 20.26
N ASN A 217 10.52 -17.57 20.31
CA ASN A 217 9.91 -16.90 21.46
C ASN A 217 8.92 -15.77 21.09
N PHE A 218 8.34 -15.69 19.88
CA PHE A 218 7.48 -14.55 19.52
C PHE A 218 6.25 -14.41 20.45
N LYS A 219 5.45 -15.48 20.59
CA LYS A 219 4.33 -15.54 21.53
C LYS A 219 4.77 -15.31 22.97
N GLU A 220 5.85 -15.95 23.38
CA GLU A 220 6.39 -15.81 24.73
C GLU A 220 6.78 -14.35 25.02
N ARG A 221 7.42 -13.65 24.07
CA ARG A 221 7.80 -12.23 24.22
C ARG A 221 6.58 -11.31 24.27
N LEU A 222 5.58 -11.55 23.43
CA LEU A 222 4.33 -10.76 23.47
C LEU A 222 3.51 -11.01 24.73
N SER A 223 3.65 -12.19 25.34
CA SER A 223 2.97 -12.54 26.61
C SER A 223 3.64 -11.90 27.84
N LYS A 224 4.85 -11.35 27.71
CA LYS A 224 5.57 -10.67 28.79
C LYS A 224 5.16 -9.21 28.90
N GLU A 225 5.13 -8.69 30.12
CA GLU A 225 5.03 -7.25 30.35
C GLU A 225 6.30 -6.52 29.87
N PRO A 226 6.19 -5.27 29.34
CA PRO A 226 4.98 -4.47 29.22
C PRO A 226 4.16 -4.72 27.93
N TYR A 227 4.60 -5.64 27.07
CA TYR A 227 3.99 -5.85 25.75
C TYR A 227 2.56 -6.38 25.85
N LYS A 228 2.32 -7.35 26.75
CA LYS A 228 0.99 -7.91 26.95
C LYS A 228 -0.03 -6.84 27.33
N SER A 229 0.21 -6.06 28.38
CA SER A 229 -0.72 -4.99 28.79
C SER A 229 -0.85 -3.87 27.77
N TYR A 230 0.18 -3.56 26.98
CA TYR A 230 0.09 -2.60 25.89
C TYR A 230 -0.88 -3.07 24.81
N TYR A 231 -0.65 -4.27 24.26
CA TYR A 231 -1.47 -4.79 23.17
C TYR A 231 -2.88 -5.18 23.64
N GLN A 232 -3.05 -5.70 24.86
CA GLN A 232 -4.39 -5.98 25.40
C GLN A 232 -5.22 -4.70 25.59
N ARG A 233 -4.62 -3.60 26.04
CA ARG A 233 -5.33 -2.30 26.11
C ARG A 233 -5.69 -1.76 24.74
N ALA A 234 -4.82 -1.97 23.75
CA ALA A 234 -4.97 -1.41 22.42
C ALA A 234 -5.91 -2.22 21.51
N LEU A 235 -5.92 -3.55 21.66
CA LEU A 235 -6.63 -4.51 20.82
C LEU A 235 -7.85 -5.12 21.51
N GLY A 236 -7.91 -5.10 22.85
CA GLY A 236 -8.97 -5.75 23.61
C GLY A 236 -9.07 -7.24 23.26
N GLU A 237 -10.26 -7.65 22.81
CA GLU A 237 -10.58 -9.02 22.40
C GLU A 237 -9.80 -9.48 21.15
N LEU A 238 -9.24 -8.54 20.37
CA LEU A 238 -8.45 -8.85 19.18
C LEU A 238 -7.02 -9.28 19.47
N TYR A 239 -6.56 -9.20 20.73
CA TYR A 239 -5.18 -9.50 21.10
C TYR A 239 -4.76 -10.91 20.66
N GLU A 240 -5.49 -11.94 21.07
CA GLU A 240 -5.13 -13.33 20.76
C GLU A 240 -5.16 -13.60 19.25
N VAL A 241 -6.11 -13.00 18.54
CA VAL A 241 -6.19 -13.13 17.09
C VAL A 241 -4.98 -12.50 16.42
N PHE A 242 -4.63 -11.27 16.81
CA PHE A 242 -3.45 -10.55 16.31
C PHE A 242 -2.16 -11.37 16.54
N VAL A 243 -1.98 -11.93 17.73
CA VAL A 243 -0.80 -12.74 18.07
C VAL A 243 -0.73 -14.00 17.19
N ASN A 244 -1.85 -14.69 17.02
CA ASN A 244 -1.91 -15.91 16.19
C ASN A 244 -1.65 -15.61 14.71
N GLU A 245 -2.17 -14.50 14.18
CA GLU A 245 -1.99 -14.16 12.77
C GLU A 245 -0.56 -13.76 12.44
N ILE A 246 0.09 -12.97 13.31
CA ILE A 246 1.52 -12.66 13.11
C ILE A 246 2.37 -13.93 13.23
N GLU A 247 2.07 -14.80 14.18
CA GLU A 247 2.79 -16.08 14.30
C GLU A 247 2.59 -16.94 13.04
N ASN A 248 1.38 -17.03 12.50
CA ASN A 248 1.12 -17.74 11.25
C ASN A 248 1.90 -17.18 10.07
N CYS A 249 2.01 -15.85 9.97
CA CYS A 249 2.84 -15.18 8.96
C CYS A 249 4.32 -15.50 9.15
N ILE A 250 4.84 -15.43 10.39
CA ILE A 250 6.24 -15.77 10.72
C ILE A 250 6.55 -17.23 10.41
N LEU A 251 5.61 -18.15 10.69
CA LEU A 251 5.79 -19.58 10.47
C LEU A 251 5.50 -20.01 9.03
N GLY A 252 5.09 -19.10 8.14
CA GLY A 252 4.70 -19.39 6.76
C GLY A 252 3.50 -20.34 6.66
N ARG A 253 2.65 -20.41 7.70
CA ARG A 253 1.56 -21.40 7.82
C ARG A 253 0.22 -20.91 7.28
N THR A 254 0.00 -19.60 7.26
CA THR A 254 -1.24 -19.00 6.74
C THR A 254 -1.00 -17.53 6.46
N TYR A 255 -1.48 -17.08 5.30
CA TYR A 255 -1.56 -15.67 4.97
C TYR A 255 -3.02 -15.25 5.10
N LEU A 256 -3.31 -14.27 5.95
CA LEU A 256 -4.63 -13.63 6.04
C LEU A 256 -5.19 -13.35 4.64
N MET A 257 -6.44 -13.75 4.39
CA MET A 257 -7.19 -13.26 3.24
C MET A 257 -7.36 -11.74 3.37
N PRO A 258 -6.93 -10.92 2.39
CA PRO A 258 -7.25 -9.51 2.39
C PRO A 258 -8.73 -9.34 2.05
N CYS A 259 -9.32 -8.24 2.50
CA CYS A 259 -10.68 -7.76 2.19
C CYS A 259 -11.81 -8.13 3.16
N GLU A 260 -11.55 -8.45 4.43
CA GLU A 260 -12.63 -8.52 5.45
C GLU A 260 -12.73 -7.19 6.22
N SER A 261 -13.96 -6.68 6.40
CA SER A 261 -14.22 -5.57 7.31
C SER A 261 -13.85 -5.99 8.74
N LEU A 262 -13.65 -5.03 9.65
CA LEU A 262 -13.45 -5.35 11.07
C LEU A 262 -14.53 -6.29 11.59
N GLU A 263 -15.77 -6.12 11.14
CA GLU A 263 -16.90 -6.97 11.50
C GLU A 263 -16.79 -8.39 10.90
N GLU A 264 -16.46 -8.52 9.61
CA GLU A 264 -16.23 -9.83 8.97
C GLU A 264 -15.09 -10.59 9.66
N TYR A 265 -14.01 -9.88 9.99
CA TYR A 265 -12.88 -10.42 10.72
C TYR A 265 -13.28 -10.89 12.13
N LEU A 266 -14.01 -10.06 12.89
CA LEU A 266 -14.51 -10.40 14.22
C LEU A 266 -15.48 -11.62 14.18
N LYS A 267 -16.36 -11.68 13.18
CA LYS A 267 -17.27 -12.82 12.95
C LYS A 267 -16.52 -14.11 12.66
N ARG A 268 -15.51 -14.06 11.78
CA ARG A 268 -14.66 -15.22 11.46
C ARG A 268 -13.91 -15.73 12.69
N CYS A 269 -13.47 -14.81 13.55
CA CYS A 269 -12.81 -15.14 14.81
C CYS A 269 -13.77 -15.59 15.91
N LYS A 270 -15.08 -15.68 15.63
CA LYS A 270 -16.15 -16.02 16.58
C LYS A 270 -16.21 -15.10 17.79
N LEU A 271 -15.77 -13.85 17.63
CA LEU A 271 -15.79 -12.83 18.68
C LEU A 271 -17.12 -12.08 18.72
N ILE A 272 -17.81 -11.99 17.58
CA ILE A 272 -19.16 -11.46 17.45
C ILE A 272 -19.99 -12.38 16.55
N THR A 273 -21.32 -12.36 16.68
CA THR A 273 -22.28 -13.09 15.84
C THR A 273 -22.69 -12.32 14.60
#